data_AF-A0A521I7V0-F1
#
_entry.id   AF-A0A521I7V0-F1
#
_cell.length_a   1.000
_cell.length_b   1.000
_cell.length_c   1.000
_cell.angle_alpha   90.00
_cell.angle_beta   90.00
_cell.angle_gamma   90.00
#
_symmetry.space_group_name_H-M   'P 1'
#
loop_
_entity.id
_entity.type
_entity.pdbx_description
1 polymer ?
#
loop_
_entity_poly.entity_id
_entity_poly.type
_entity_poly.pdbx_seq_one_letter_code
_entity_poly.pdbx_strand_id
1 'polypeptide(L)'
;MSLGYVEELAVRYFERDGYLVQSNVRFQLDKKKLGKKAAGWSDIDIVAVKPMEVKIVQCKSFSGTKKSELFTNEMMEWFDTAESFLRKDKFWKGWLENRKLNRVFIVDFSVPAVDKKLRAAGIEVLYYKEILKKLLGWLEDGPESRRKGKEDDMVIRLLVGMLQYGVIREDI
;
A
#
# COMPACT_ATOMS: atom_id res chain seq x y z
N MET A 1 -13.97 -7.60 -5.50
CA MET A 1 -14.12 -6.97 -4.17
C MET A 1 -13.66 -5.54 -4.34
N SER A 2 -14.41 -4.55 -3.87
CA SER A 2 -13.99 -3.14 -3.95
C SER A 2 -12.79 -2.92 -3.03
N LEU A 3 -11.81 -2.10 -3.45
CA LEU A 3 -10.69 -1.74 -2.59
C LEU A 3 -11.19 -0.89 -1.42
N GLY A 4 -10.47 -0.91 -0.30
CA GLY A 4 -10.66 0.10 0.74
C GLY A 4 -10.17 1.47 0.26
N TYR A 5 -10.70 2.58 0.80
CA TYR A 5 -10.32 3.93 0.34
C TYR A 5 -8.80 4.21 0.48
N VAL A 6 -8.15 3.66 1.53
CA VAL A 6 -6.70 3.76 1.72
C VAL A 6 -5.95 3.06 0.60
N GLU A 7 -6.40 1.86 0.23
CA GLU A 7 -5.81 1.07 -0.85
C GLU A 7 -6.04 1.72 -2.21
N GLU A 8 -7.27 2.22 -2.46
CA GLU A 8 -7.62 2.93 -3.68
C GLU A 8 -6.70 4.13 -3.92
N LEU A 9 -6.45 4.95 -2.89
CA LEU A 9 -5.51 6.07 -2.98
C LEU A 9 -4.06 5.58 -3.13
N ALA A 10 -3.66 4.56 -2.38
CA ALA A 10 -2.31 4.02 -2.42
C ALA A 10 -1.92 3.45 -3.80
N VAL A 11 -2.85 2.80 -4.50
CA VAL A 11 -2.64 2.32 -5.87
C VAL A 11 -2.21 3.47 -6.78
N ARG A 12 -3.02 4.55 -6.81
CA ARG A 12 -2.75 5.73 -7.64
C ARG A 12 -1.49 6.47 -7.23
N TYR A 13 -1.23 6.53 -5.92
CA TYR A 13 0.01 7.07 -5.41
C TYR A 13 1.22 6.32 -5.98
N PHE A 14 1.24 4.99 -5.93
CA PHE A 14 2.35 4.20 -6.48
C PHE A 14 2.42 4.25 -8.01
N GLU A 15 1.29 4.19 -8.71
CA GLU A 15 1.26 4.35 -10.17
C GLU A 15 1.85 5.70 -10.60
N ARG A 16 1.49 6.78 -9.91
CA ARG A 16 2.02 8.13 -10.17
C ARG A 16 3.48 8.29 -9.80
N ASP A 17 3.93 7.61 -8.75
CA ASP A 17 5.36 7.54 -8.42
C ASP A 17 6.14 6.72 -9.47
N GLY A 18 5.46 6.01 -10.39
CA GLY A 18 6.07 5.28 -11.50
C GLY A 18 6.28 3.78 -11.22
N TYR A 19 5.52 3.21 -10.29
CA TYR A 19 5.49 1.76 -10.09
C TYR A 19 4.48 1.09 -11.04
N LEU A 20 4.80 -0.13 -11.44
CA LEU A 20 3.78 -1.08 -11.90
C LEU A 20 3.09 -1.67 -10.67
N VAL A 21 1.77 -1.55 -10.61
CA VAL A 21 0.98 -1.92 -9.41
C VAL A 21 0.08 -3.11 -9.70
N GLN A 22 0.09 -4.08 -8.80
CA GLN A 22 -0.89 -5.16 -8.76
C GLN A 22 -1.55 -5.20 -7.39
N SER A 23 -2.87 -5.04 -7.36
CA SER A 23 -3.66 -5.12 -6.13
C SER A 23 -4.23 -6.52 -5.88
N ASN A 24 -4.63 -6.78 -4.63
CA ASN A 24 -5.33 -8.00 -4.19
C ASN A 24 -4.61 -9.31 -4.55
N VAL A 25 -3.31 -9.40 -4.29
CA VAL A 25 -2.53 -10.61 -4.58
C VAL A 25 -2.82 -11.66 -3.52
N ARG A 26 -3.72 -12.60 -3.82
CA ARG A 26 -4.14 -13.67 -2.92
C ARG A 26 -3.08 -14.76 -2.79
N PHE A 27 -2.91 -15.26 -1.57
CA PHE A 27 -2.04 -16.38 -1.27
C PHE A 27 -2.62 -17.30 -0.19
N GLN A 28 -2.22 -18.57 -0.24
CA GLN A 28 -2.62 -19.57 0.76
C GLN A 28 -1.68 -19.53 1.96
N LEU A 29 -2.26 -19.56 3.15
CA LEU A 29 -1.54 -19.71 4.39
C LEU A 29 -1.20 -21.19 4.64
N ASP A 30 0.01 -21.45 5.10
CA ASP A 30 0.47 -22.82 5.38
C ASP A 30 -0.31 -23.43 6.56
N LYS A 31 -0.96 -24.58 6.30
CA LYS A 31 -1.73 -25.35 7.29
C LYS A 31 -0.90 -25.69 8.52
N LYS A 32 0.39 -26.02 8.34
CA LYS A 32 1.29 -26.41 9.43
C LYS A 32 1.59 -25.25 10.36
N LYS A 33 1.72 -24.03 9.84
CA LYS A 33 1.93 -22.83 10.64
C LYS A 33 0.68 -22.40 11.42
N LEU A 34 -0.51 -22.61 10.84
CA LEU A 34 -1.76 -22.18 11.46
C LEU A 34 -2.35 -23.16 12.50
N GLY A 35 -1.83 -24.38 12.60
CA GLY A 35 -2.40 -25.42 13.47
C GLY A 35 -3.84 -25.81 13.10
N LYS A 36 -4.29 -25.50 11.89
CA LYS A 36 -5.68 -25.69 11.42
C LYS A 36 -5.78 -26.82 10.39
N LYS A 37 -6.94 -27.50 10.37
CA LYS A 37 -7.26 -28.57 9.41
C LYS A 37 -7.37 -28.09 7.95
N ALA A 38 -7.71 -26.82 7.73
CA ALA A 38 -7.84 -26.21 6.41
C ALA A 38 -6.87 -25.03 6.24
N ALA A 39 -6.39 -24.83 5.01
CA ALA A 39 -5.56 -23.68 4.68
C ALA A 39 -6.44 -22.42 4.72
N GLY A 40 -5.97 -21.39 5.42
CA GLY A 40 -6.57 -20.06 5.33
C GLY A 40 -6.13 -19.36 4.04
N TRP A 41 -6.86 -18.33 3.65
CA TRP A 41 -6.43 -17.39 2.63
C TRP A 41 -6.05 -16.07 3.27
N SER A 42 -5.04 -15.43 2.69
CA SER A 42 -4.69 -14.03 2.93
C SER A 42 -4.38 -13.38 1.58
N ASP A 43 -4.16 -12.09 1.59
CA ASP A 43 -3.98 -11.27 0.42
C ASP A 43 -3.03 -10.13 0.74
N ILE A 44 -2.17 -9.81 -0.22
CA ILE A 44 -1.35 -8.60 -0.23
C ILE A 44 -2.17 -7.53 -0.91
N ASP A 45 -2.43 -6.43 -0.21
CA ASP A 45 -3.24 -5.33 -0.74
C ASP A 45 -2.61 -4.79 -2.03
N ILE A 46 -1.31 -4.47 -2.00
CA ILE A 46 -0.59 -3.96 -3.19
C ILE A 46 0.82 -4.56 -3.25
N VAL A 47 1.18 -5.08 -4.44
CA VAL A 47 2.56 -5.30 -4.85
C VAL A 47 2.92 -4.23 -5.88
N ALA A 48 3.88 -3.36 -5.53
CA ALA A 48 4.33 -2.28 -6.40
C ALA A 48 5.78 -2.54 -6.85
N VAL A 49 6.03 -2.52 -8.17
CA VAL A 49 7.30 -2.91 -8.77
C VAL A 49 7.93 -1.76 -9.55
N LYS A 50 9.21 -1.51 -9.28
CA LYS A 50 10.11 -0.62 -10.04
C LYS A 50 11.37 -1.39 -10.46
N PRO A 51 12.21 -0.85 -11.36
CA PRO A 51 13.41 -1.56 -11.82
C PRO A 51 14.33 -2.05 -10.70
N MET A 52 14.50 -1.27 -9.63
CA MET A 52 15.46 -1.54 -8.55
C MET A 52 14.81 -2.06 -7.25
N GLU A 53 13.50 -1.99 -7.13
CA GLU A 53 12.80 -2.35 -5.89
C GLU A 53 11.40 -2.89 -6.12
N VAL A 54 10.93 -3.66 -5.14
CA VAL A 54 9.56 -4.14 -5.03
C VAL A 54 9.05 -3.79 -3.63
N LYS A 55 7.83 -3.27 -3.55
CA LYS A 55 7.15 -2.97 -2.29
C LYS A 55 6.01 -3.94 -2.08
N ILE A 56 6.01 -4.64 -0.94
CA ILE A 56 4.84 -5.34 -0.40
C ILE A 56 4.14 -4.34 0.50
N VAL A 57 2.87 -4.07 0.22
CA VAL A 57 2.12 -3.03 0.91
C VAL A 57 0.91 -3.65 1.58
N GLN A 58 0.70 -3.29 2.85
CA GLN A 58 -0.55 -3.49 3.56
C GLN A 58 -1.14 -2.13 3.92
N CYS A 59 -2.41 -1.94 3.59
CA CYS A 59 -3.23 -0.78 3.86
C CYS A 59 -4.19 -1.08 5.02
N LYS A 60 -4.35 -0.13 5.95
CA LYS A 60 -5.39 -0.17 6.98
C LYS A 60 -5.95 1.22 7.24
N SER A 61 -7.25 1.34 7.52
CA SER A 61 -7.80 2.60 8.04
C SER A 61 -7.31 2.88 9.46
N PHE A 62 -7.11 1.83 10.26
CA PHE A 62 -6.67 1.95 11.65
C PHE A 62 -5.73 0.80 12.04
N SER A 63 -4.68 1.10 12.82
CA SER A 63 -3.80 0.10 13.46
C SER A 63 -4.52 -0.77 14.53
N GLY A 64 -5.76 -0.44 14.89
CA GLY A 64 -6.56 -1.20 15.85
C GLY A 64 -6.27 -0.87 17.31
N THR A 65 -7.01 -1.51 18.22
CA THR A 65 -6.97 -1.28 19.68
C THR A 65 -6.09 -2.27 20.44
N LYS A 66 -5.46 -3.22 19.73
CA LYS A 66 -4.55 -4.19 20.34
C LYS A 66 -3.33 -3.50 20.93
N LYS A 67 -2.68 -4.16 21.89
CA LYS A 67 -1.37 -3.73 22.38
C LYS A 67 -0.39 -3.61 21.21
N SER A 68 0.40 -2.54 21.20
CA SER A 68 1.32 -2.22 20.10
C SER A 68 2.29 -3.36 19.78
N GLU A 69 2.77 -4.10 20.79
CA GLU A 69 3.60 -5.30 20.63
C GLU A 69 2.89 -6.37 19.80
N LEU A 70 1.65 -6.69 20.18
CA LEU A 70 0.89 -7.75 19.53
C LEU A 70 0.58 -7.41 18.07
N PHE A 71 0.12 -6.18 17.82
CA PHE A 71 -0.14 -5.72 16.46
C PHE A 71 1.12 -5.74 15.60
N THR A 72 2.25 -5.26 16.14
CA THR A 72 3.53 -5.25 15.40
C THR A 72 3.97 -6.68 15.06
N ASN A 73 3.86 -7.62 16.00
CA ASN A 73 4.21 -9.03 15.76
C ASN A 73 3.32 -9.66 14.68
N GLU A 74 2.01 -9.42 14.73
CA GLU A 74 1.07 -9.90 13.71
C GLU A 74 1.41 -9.32 12.32
N MET A 75 1.75 -8.03 12.24
CA MET A 75 2.15 -7.39 10.99
C MET A 75 3.47 -7.95 10.46
N MET A 76 4.47 -8.16 11.31
CA MET A 76 5.74 -8.76 10.90
C MET A 76 5.55 -10.18 10.38
N GLU A 77 4.79 -11.01 11.10
CA GLU A 77 4.47 -12.38 10.68
C GLU A 77 3.72 -12.42 9.35
N TRP A 78 2.78 -11.48 9.16
CA TRP A 78 2.07 -11.31 7.92
C TRP A 78 3.03 -10.96 6.76
N PHE A 79 3.92 -9.97 6.94
CA PHE A 79 4.91 -9.60 5.92
C PHE A 79 5.88 -10.75 5.60
N ASP A 80 6.37 -11.47 6.61
CA ASP A 80 7.24 -12.64 6.42
C ASP A 80 6.54 -13.72 5.59
N THR A 81 5.24 -13.92 5.83
CA THR A 81 4.45 -14.90 5.10
C THR A 81 4.19 -14.46 3.66
N ALA A 82 3.83 -13.18 3.45
CA ALA A 82 3.64 -12.58 2.13
C ALA A 82 4.93 -12.64 1.29
N GLU A 83 6.06 -12.25 1.88
CA GLU A 83 7.37 -12.32 1.25
C GLU A 83 7.75 -13.76 0.91
N SER A 84 7.57 -14.70 1.84
CA SER A 84 7.80 -16.12 1.57
C SER A 84 6.93 -16.64 0.43
N PHE A 85 5.69 -16.17 0.31
CA PHE A 85 4.81 -16.54 -0.80
C PHE A 85 5.38 -16.03 -2.12
N LEU A 86 5.65 -14.72 -2.24
CA LEU A 86 6.14 -14.13 -3.49
C LEU A 86 7.47 -14.74 -3.96
N ARG A 87 8.36 -15.11 -3.03
CA ARG A 87 9.65 -15.76 -3.35
C ARG A 87 9.51 -17.19 -3.87
N LYS A 88 8.44 -17.90 -3.50
CA LYS A 88 8.19 -19.30 -3.89
C LYS A 88 7.28 -19.39 -5.11
N ASP A 89 6.42 -18.40 -5.31
CA ASP A 89 5.49 -18.36 -6.41
C ASP A 89 6.20 -18.22 -7.76
N LYS A 90 5.78 -19.01 -8.75
CA LYS A 90 6.44 -19.09 -10.06
C LYS A 90 6.32 -17.78 -10.85
N PHE A 91 5.22 -17.05 -10.68
CA PHE A 91 4.99 -15.79 -11.37
C PHE A 91 5.77 -14.66 -10.69
N TRP A 92 5.67 -14.55 -9.37
CA TRP A 92 6.27 -13.43 -8.62
C TRP A 92 7.78 -13.52 -8.45
N LYS A 93 8.37 -14.72 -8.41
CA LYS A 93 9.80 -14.90 -8.15
C LYS A 93 10.69 -14.10 -9.13
N GLY A 94 10.33 -14.06 -10.41
CA GLY A 94 11.10 -13.31 -11.43
C GLY A 94 11.01 -11.79 -11.25
N TRP A 95 9.88 -11.28 -10.72
CA TRP A 95 9.72 -9.87 -10.38
C TRP A 95 10.55 -9.47 -9.15
N LEU A 96 10.92 -10.41 -8.28
CA LEU A 96 11.76 -10.16 -7.11
C LEU A 96 13.27 -10.29 -7.37
N GLU A 97 13.65 -10.95 -8.45
CA GLU A 97 15.06 -11.25 -8.73
C GLU A 97 15.88 -9.97 -8.93
N ASN A 98 17.00 -9.86 -8.21
CA ASN A 98 17.91 -8.69 -8.21
C ASN A 98 17.27 -7.36 -7.78
N ARG A 99 16.11 -7.37 -7.11
CA ARG A 99 15.45 -6.16 -6.61
C ARG A 99 15.40 -6.14 -5.09
N LYS A 100 15.52 -4.95 -4.51
CA LYS A 100 15.33 -4.77 -3.07
C LYS A 100 13.85 -4.93 -2.74
N LEU A 101 13.51 -5.81 -1.81
CA LEU A 101 12.15 -5.98 -1.32
C LEU A 101 11.94 -5.13 -0.07
N ASN A 102 10.96 -4.23 -0.11
CA ASN A 102 10.62 -3.31 0.98
C ASN A 102 9.22 -3.63 1.51
N ARG A 103 9.04 -3.53 2.82
CA ARG A 103 7.76 -3.72 3.52
C ARG A 103 7.17 -2.35 3.82
N VAL A 104 5.93 -2.12 3.39
CA VAL A 104 5.27 -0.82 3.55
C VAL A 104 3.91 -1.00 4.21
N PHE A 105 3.69 -0.28 5.30
CA PHE A 105 2.40 -0.18 5.97
C PHE A 105 1.81 1.21 5.71
N ILE A 106 0.67 1.26 5.04
CA ILE A 106 -0.06 2.50 4.77
C ILE A 106 -1.26 2.57 5.71
N VAL A 107 -1.38 3.67 6.43
CA VAL A 107 -2.41 3.80 7.46
C VAL A 107 -3.03 5.18 7.48
N ASP A 108 -4.34 5.28 7.72
CA ASP A 108 -4.98 6.58 7.95
C ASP A 108 -4.76 7.04 9.40
N PHE A 109 -5.09 6.18 10.36
CA PHE A 109 -4.84 6.45 11.78
C PHE A 109 -3.99 5.35 12.45
N SER A 110 -2.96 5.76 13.19
CA SER A 110 -2.08 4.84 13.93
C SER A 110 -1.68 5.45 15.28
N VAL A 111 -1.37 4.58 16.24
CA VAL A 111 -0.85 4.99 17.55
C VAL A 111 0.68 5.15 17.43
N PRO A 112 1.31 6.22 17.94
CA PRO A 112 2.76 6.46 17.79
C PRO A 112 3.66 5.30 18.26
N ALA A 113 3.21 4.53 19.26
CA ALA A 113 3.93 3.36 19.74
C ALA A 113 4.00 2.22 18.70
N VAL A 114 2.95 2.06 17.88
CA VAL A 114 2.93 1.09 16.77
C VAL A 114 3.92 1.53 15.69
N ASP A 115 3.85 2.78 15.26
CA ASP A 115 4.75 3.35 14.26
C ASP A 115 6.22 3.15 14.59
N LYS A 116 6.58 3.52 15.84
CA LYS A 116 7.96 3.38 16.31
C LYS A 116 8.45 1.94 16.19
N LYS A 117 7.60 0.97 16.51
CA LYS A 117 7.95 -0.45 16.47
C LYS A 117 8.01 -1.01 15.05
N LEU A 118 7.04 -0.65 14.21
CA LEU A 118 7.05 -1.04 12.80
C LEU A 118 8.30 -0.49 12.10
N ARG A 119 8.62 0.79 12.30
CA ARG A 119 9.84 1.41 11.73
C ARG A 119 11.11 0.75 12.27
N ALA A 120 11.18 0.46 13.57
CA ALA A 120 12.30 -0.27 14.16
C ALA A 120 12.46 -1.69 13.60
N ALA A 121 11.38 -2.31 13.14
CA ALA A 121 11.38 -3.61 12.46
C ALA A 121 11.68 -3.50 10.94
N GLY A 122 12.05 -2.33 10.44
CA GLY A 122 12.36 -2.11 9.02
C GLY A 122 11.13 -1.99 8.12
N ILE A 123 9.94 -1.75 8.68
CA ILE A 123 8.71 -1.50 7.93
C ILE A 123 8.56 0.01 7.72
N GLU A 124 8.47 0.43 6.46
CA GLU A 124 8.14 1.80 6.09
C GLU A 124 6.69 2.08 6.48
N VAL A 125 6.44 3.13 7.27
CA VAL A 125 5.07 3.56 7.61
C VAL A 125 4.77 4.85 6.87
N LEU A 126 3.70 4.85 6.08
CA LEU A 126 3.21 6.02 5.35
C LEU A 126 1.79 6.34 5.79
N TYR A 127 1.48 7.62 5.97
CA TYR A 127 0.13 8.04 6.32
C TYR A 127 -0.71 8.36 5.10
N TYR A 128 -2.01 8.04 5.17
CA TYR A 128 -3.00 8.39 4.14
C TYR A 128 -2.93 9.88 3.79
N LYS A 129 -2.87 10.74 4.81
CA LYS A 129 -2.74 12.20 4.62
C LYS A 129 -1.48 12.58 3.83
N GLU A 130 -0.34 11.92 4.10
CA GLU A 130 0.94 12.22 3.44
C GLU A 130 0.91 11.79 1.98
N ILE A 131 0.41 10.59 1.69
CA ILE A 131 0.30 10.11 0.31
C ILE A 131 -0.74 10.90 -0.49
N LEU A 132 -1.83 11.36 0.15
CA LEU A 132 -2.83 12.22 -0.49
C LEU A 132 -2.21 13.56 -0.88
N LYS A 133 -1.52 14.23 0.05
CA LYS A 133 -0.83 15.49 -0.24
C LYS A 133 0.17 15.36 -1.38
N LYS A 134 0.99 14.32 -1.35
CA LYS A 134 2.00 14.08 -2.38
C LYS A 134 1.35 13.81 -3.75
N LEU A 135 0.25 13.04 -3.77
CA LEU A 135 -0.52 12.81 -5.00
C LEU A 135 -1.14 14.10 -5.52
N LEU A 136 -1.73 14.93 -4.66
CA LEU A 136 -2.31 16.22 -5.05
C LEU A 136 -1.25 17.14 -5.67
N GLY A 137 -0.07 17.27 -5.05
CA GLY A 137 1.04 18.06 -5.59
C GLY A 137 1.45 17.59 -6.99
N TRP A 138 1.55 16.27 -7.22
CA TRP A 138 1.82 15.74 -8.56
C TRP A 138 0.73 16.06 -9.59
N LEU A 139 -0.53 16.09 -9.18
CA LEU A 139 -1.65 16.39 -10.07
C LEU A 139 -1.72 17.89 -10.41
N GLU A 140 -1.34 18.75 -9.48
CA GLU A 140 -1.27 20.19 -9.67
C GLU A 140 -0.10 20.58 -10.60
N ASP A 141 1.08 19.98 -10.39
CA ASP A 141 2.27 20.22 -11.23
C ASP A 141 2.23 19.48 -12.58
N GLY A 142 1.40 18.44 -12.68
CA GLY A 142 1.36 17.51 -13.81
C GLY A 142 0.63 18.04 -15.06
N PRO A 143 0.75 17.34 -16.21
CA PRO A 143 0.04 17.68 -17.43
C PRO A 143 -1.50 17.62 -17.29
N GLU A 144 -2.01 16.89 -16.30
CA GLU A 144 -3.43 16.77 -15.94
C GLU A 144 -4.03 18.11 -15.51
N SER A 145 -3.25 18.96 -14.83
CA SER A 145 -3.67 20.32 -14.48
C SER A 145 -4.14 21.13 -15.71
N ARG A 146 -3.65 20.77 -16.91
CA ARG A 146 -3.96 21.41 -18.19
C ARG A 146 -4.92 20.60 -19.09
N ARG A 147 -5.19 19.32 -18.80
CA ARG A 147 -5.91 18.39 -19.70
C ARG A 147 -7.22 17.87 -19.09
N LYS A 148 -8.21 18.75 -19.01
CA LYS A 148 -9.55 18.47 -18.46
C LYS A 148 -10.23 17.25 -19.10
N GLY A 149 -10.66 16.30 -18.26
CA GLY A 149 -11.66 15.27 -18.60
C GLY A 149 -11.14 14.13 -19.45
N LYS A 150 -9.82 14.01 -19.59
CA LYS A 150 -9.15 12.93 -20.34
C LYS A 150 -8.47 11.91 -19.43
N GLU A 151 -8.64 12.05 -18.12
CA GLU A 151 -8.13 11.12 -17.13
C GLU A 151 -9.03 9.89 -17.10
N ASP A 152 -8.50 8.71 -17.41
CA ASP A 152 -9.26 7.45 -17.41
C ASP A 152 -9.67 7.01 -16.00
N ASP A 153 -8.93 7.46 -14.98
CA ASP A 153 -9.19 7.12 -13.59
C ASP A 153 -10.16 8.10 -12.91
N MET A 154 -11.26 7.58 -12.36
CA MET A 154 -12.32 8.38 -11.73
C MET A 154 -11.85 9.15 -10.49
N VAL A 155 -10.99 8.56 -9.66
CA VAL A 155 -10.48 9.22 -8.45
C VAL A 155 -9.55 10.36 -8.84
N ILE A 156 -8.64 10.12 -9.79
CA ILE A 156 -7.77 11.18 -10.32
C ILE A 156 -8.60 12.30 -10.93
N ARG A 157 -9.61 11.97 -11.74
CA ARG A 157 -10.51 12.97 -12.34
C ARG A 157 -11.23 13.80 -11.29
N LEU A 158 -11.70 13.17 -10.21
CA LEU A 158 -12.33 13.87 -9.09
C LEU A 158 -11.34 14.80 -8.39
N LEU A 159 -10.14 14.33 -8.04
CA LEU A 159 -9.12 15.13 -7.36
C LEU A 159 -8.68 16.32 -8.20
N VAL A 160 -8.42 16.13 -9.49
CA VAL A 160 -8.10 17.22 -10.44
C VAL A 160 -9.24 18.24 -10.50
N GLY A 161 -10.49 17.77 -10.56
CA GLY A 161 -11.65 18.66 -10.52
C GLY A 161 -11.70 19.48 -9.23
N MET A 162 -11.51 18.84 -8.07
CA MET A 162 -11.53 19.51 -6.77
C MET A 162 -10.42 20.56 -6.63
N LEU A 163 -9.22 20.31 -7.15
CA LEU A 163 -8.12 21.28 -7.21
C LEU A 163 -8.51 22.47 -8.09
N GLN A 164 -9.01 22.21 -9.31
CA GLN A 164 -9.37 23.26 -10.26
C GLN A 164 -10.50 24.18 -9.77
N TYR A 165 -11.47 23.65 -9.02
CA TYR A 165 -12.55 24.44 -8.44
C TYR A 165 -12.18 25.06 -7.08
N GLY A 166 -10.95 24.88 -6.59
CA GLY A 166 -10.49 25.44 -5.32
C GLY A 166 -11.21 24.86 -4.09
N VAL A 167 -11.73 23.64 -4.21
CA VAL A 167 -12.39 22.90 -3.12
C VAL A 167 -11.36 22.32 -2.16
N ILE A 168 -10.21 21.92 -2.70
CA ILE A 168 -9.03 21.53 -1.91
C ILE A 168 -8.06 22.71 -1.95
N ARG A 169 -7.55 23.11 -0.78
CA ARG A 169 -6.51 24.13 -0.63
C ARG A 169 -5.33 23.50 0.11
N GLU A 170 -4.11 23.94 -0.20
CA GLU A 170 -2.85 23.38 0.32
C GLU A 170 -2.66 23.57 1.84
N ASP A 171 -3.54 24.30 2.52
CA ASP A 171 -3.50 24.56 3.96
C ASP A 171 -3.99 23.38 4.84
N ILE A 172 -4.40 22.26 4.25
CA ILE A 172 -4.77 21.01 4.96
C ILE A 172 -3.53 20.23 5.36
#